data_AF-A0A5C3K913-F1
#
_entry.id   AF-A0A5C3K913-F1
#
_cell.length_a   1.000
_cell.length_b   1.000
_cell.length_c   1.000
_cell.angle_alpha   90.00
_cell.angle_beta   90.00
_cell.angle_gamma   90.00
#
_symmetry.space_group_name_H-M   'P 1'
#
loop_
_entity.id
_entity.type
_entity.pdbx_description
1 polymer ?
#
loop_
_entity_poly.entity_id
_entity_poly.type
_entity_poly.pdbx_seq_one_letter_code
_entity_poly.pdbx_strand_id
1 'polypeptide(L)'
;MTIDDLRHALAFDPVRSKYDPELLVDADSLVSVCCGLITLEPQSKLVRLVHYTAKDFLKPYLRKDYPEPHSLISSSCVARMIYCGLHDMQDGIWSLYSSIPFYGNPFLGYSHSRWALHSHLCASIPPATVDLILQCRNFPIFHREDLLLDSGSSAHVAAAYGFPSLLREWFDQSHSGSLALPHNLDVNARTRDGFTPLWLASHFGHIEVVNILLDAEGIDVCCPNNHKVTPLMTASGNGHLKIVQLFLGVVDIEHVNATNKTSCSALIYASHSGRMEVVRAILGFQSTRNRCNTTLDNTVRVNDGISYGSGININGASNIGWTALIHAARQDHPGVVKELLRVKDISVNPHNSGMGRTLLYWALNKGYMDIAELLRSRGAHNGDVVTWVSEINYQDIQDDNLSKQIGETSMWVLDEPVFIDWAASDGGMLWGTGIPGAGKTVLASIVINHLRKRAKDNKRILVAFAFCWYTDSLLIRAILTAIVRQILKDYPSTIVFVTPLYKKHNLRKTSPTEAELVEVLGVIFTSDMFDKRFLFVDGLDEATSETQFDILDTLSNLPLNVLFTSRPLSLLKDVVLEARFFDIIVHNADIK
;
A
#
# COMPACT_ATOMS: atom_id res chain seq x y z
N MET A 1 9.94 -23.38 -29.01
CA MET A 1 9.16 -23.57 -30.25
C MET A 1 8.92 -25.05 -30.41
N THR A 2 7.65 -25.46 -30.47
CA THR A 2 7.23 -26.84 -30.72
C THR A 2 7.29 -27.17 -32.21
N ILE A 3 7.16 -28.44 -32.55
CA ILE A 3 7.07 -28.86 -33.97
C ILE A 3 5.85 -28.28 -34.66
N ASP A 4 4.73 -28.17 -33.95
CA ASP A 4 3.50 -27.57 -34.49
C ASP A 4 3.70 -26.07 -34.73
N ASP A 5 4.44 -25.37 -33.88
CA ASP A 5 4.79 -23.97 -34.11
C ASP A 5 5.61 -23.79 -35.39
N LEU A 6 6.60 -24.66 -35.61
CA LEU A 6 7.47 -24.61 -36.79
C LEU A 6 6.69 -24.90 -38.07
N ARG A 7 5.76 -25.86 -38.05
CA ARG A 7 4.87 -26.16 -39.18
C ARG A 7 4.01 -24.96 -39.57
N HIS A 8 3.45 -24.27 -38.58
CA HIS A 8 2.67 -23.07 -38.83
C HIS A 8 3.52 -21.88 -39.30
N ALA A 9 4.77 -21.77 -38.84
CA ALA A 9 5.69 -20.75 -39.35
C ALA A 9 6.06 -20.97 -40.82
N LEU A 10 6.15 -22.23 -41.26
CA LEU A 10 6.46 -22.60 -42.65
C LEU A 10 5.26 -22.53 -43.60
N ALA A 11 4.04 -22.55 -43.07
CA ALA A 11 2.81 -22.37 -43.82
C ALA A 11 2.56 -20.90 -44.25
N PHE A 12 3.62 -20.12 -44.43
CA PHE A 12 3.61 -18.75 -44.92
C PHE A 12 4.12 -18.75 -46.36
N ASP A 13 3.31 -18.22 -47.28
CA ASP A 13 3.71 -17.97 -48.67
C ASP A 13 4.44 -16.62 -48.75
N PRO A 14 5.77 -16.59 -48.96
CA PRO A 14 6.54 -15.36 -49.04
C PRO A 14 6.24 -14.52 -50.29
N VAL A 15 5.69 -15.12 -51.35
CA VAL A 15 5.34 -14.41 -52.59
C VAL A 15 4.03 -13.65 -52.41
N ARG A 16 3.01 -14.30 -51.84
CA ARG A 16 1.70 -13.68 -51.58
C ARG A 16 1.65 -12.92 -50.26
N SER A 17 2.65 -13.08 -49.40
CA SER A 17 2.68 -12.57 -48.02
C SER A 17 1.44 -12.98 -47.22
N LYS A 18 0.99 -14.23 -47.39
CA LYS A 18 -0.22 -14.76 -46.76
C LYS A 18 0.07 -16.10 -46.09
N TYR A 19 -0.68 -16.38 -45.04
CA TYR A 19 -0.71 -17.70 -44.42
C TYR A 19 -1.60 -18.60 -45.28
N ASP A 20 -1.09 -19.78 -45.60
CA ASP A 20 -1.79 -20.77 -46.42
C ASP A 20 -1.81 -22.12 -45.67
N PRO A 21 -2.97 -22.58 -45.18
CA PRO A 21 -3.07 -23.86 -44.50
C PRO A 21 -2.72 -25.06 -45.40
N GLU A 22 -2.77 -24.91 -46.73
CA GLU A 22 -2.37 -25.96 -47.68
C GLU A 22 -0.85 -26.20 -47.67
N LEU A 23 -0.06 -25.23 -47.19
CA LEU A 23 1.40 -25.34 -47.04
C LEU A 23 1.83 -26.00 -45.72
N LEU A 24 0.89 -26.48 -44.90
CA LEU A 24 1.21 -27.20 -43.66
C LEU A 24 1.85 -28.55 -43.95
N VAL A 25 3.18 -28.61 -43.78
CA VAL A 25 3.95 -29.85 -43.90
C VAL A 25 3.70 -30.75 -42.69
N ASP A 26 3.66 -32.07 -42.88
CA ASP A 26 3.60 -33.03 -41.77
C ASP A 26 4.92 -33.05 -40.98
N ALA A 27 4.83 -33.40 -39.70
CA ALA A 27 5.98 -33.33 -38.78
C ALA A 27 7.12 -34.28 -39.20
N ASP A 28 6.79 -35.46 -39.70
CA ASP A 28 7.77 -36.48 -40.06
C ASP A 28 8.53 -36.10 -41.32
N SER A 29 7.85 -35.57 -42.34
CA SER A 29 8.47 -34.99 -43.53
C SER A 29 9.38 -33.82 -43.18
N LEU A 30 8.99 -32.97 -42.22
CA LEU A 30 9.84 -31.85 -41.81
C LEU A 30 11.14 -32.31 -41.16
N VAL A 31 11.07 -33.28 -40.25
CA VAL A 31 12.25 -33.88 -39.62
C VAL A 31 13.12 -34.59 -40.65
N SER A 32 12.50 -35.31 -41.58
CA SER A 32 13.16 -36.00 -42.68
C SER A 32 13.94 -35.03 -43.58
N VAL A 33 13.30 -33.94 -44.04
CA VAL A 33 13.93 -32.91 -44.89
C VAL A 33 15.07 -32.19 -44.17
N CYS A 34 14.95 -31.99 -42.86
CA CYS A 34 16.00 -31.35 -42.06
C CYS A 34 17.24 -32.24 -41.88
N CYS A 35 17.22 -33.53 -42.27
CA CYS A 35 18.40 -34.41 -42.33
C CYS A 35 19.34 -34.33 -41.10
N GLY A 36 18.79 -34.31 -39.89
CA GLY A 36 19.58 -34.24 -38.66
C GLY A 36 20.07 -32.84 -38.27
N LEU A 37 19.56 -31.77 -38.87
CA LEU A 37 19.75 -30.38 -38.43
C LEU A 37 18.91 -30.05 -37.18
N ILE A 38 17.73 -30.67 -37.06
CA ILE A 38 16.85 -30.53 -35.91
C ILE A 38 16.59 -31.89 -35.22
N THR A 39 16.36 -31.85 -33.91
CA THR A 39 15.83 -32.95 -33.10
C THR A 39 14.53 -32.56 -32.44
N LEU A 40 13.67 -33.56 -32.22
CA LEU A 40 12.41 -33.44 -31.49
C LEU A 40 12.54 -34.06 -30.11
N GLU A 41 12.17 -33.30 -29.08
CA GLU A 41 12.06 -33.82 -27.73
C GLU A 41 10.70 -34.54 -27.56
N PRO A 42 10.66 -35.85 -27.27
CA PRO A 42 9.42 -36.64 -27.36
C PRO A 42 8.29 -36.18 -26.42
N GLN A 43 8.65 -35.68 -25.23
CA GLN A 43 7.67 -35.30 -24.20
C GLN A 43 7.14 -33.88 -24.38
N SER A 44 8.02 -32.93 -24.69
CA SER A 44 7.69 -31.50 -24.80
C SER A 44 7.32 -31.08 -26.23
N LYS A 45 7.56 -31.96 -27.23
CA LYS A 45 7.47 -31.67 -28.67
C LYS A 45 8.34 -30.47 -29.11
N LEU A 46 9.34 -30.07 -28.31
CA LEU A 46 10.23 -28.96 -28.65
C LEU A 46 11.18 -29.33 -29.77
N VAL A 47 11.37 -28.40 -30.71
CA VAL A 47 12.37 -28.49 -31.77
C VAL A 47 13.68 -27.88 -31.27
N ARG A 48 14.79 -28.60 -31.40
CA ARG A 48 16.15 -28.13 -31.08
C ARG A 48 17.07 -28.31 -32.27
N LEU A 49 18.06 -27.44 -32.42
CA LEU A 49 19.16 -27.70 -33.35
C LEU A 49 20.06 -28.80 -32.78
N VAL A 50 20.43 -29.78 -33.61
CA VAL A 50 21.24 -30.94 -33.19
C VAL A 50 22.61 -30.54 -32.70
N HIS A 51 23.19 -29.50 -33.30
CA HIS A 51 24.47 -28.96 -32.87
C HIS A 51 24.42 -27.44 -32.82
N TYR A 52 24.93 -26.84 -31.73
CA TYR A 52 24.91 -25.38 -31.58
C TYR A 52 25.69 -24.67 -32.68
N THR A 53 26.74 -25.29 -33.23
CA THR A 53 27.52 -24.75 -34.36
C THR A 53 26.75 -24.77 -35.69
N ALA A 54 25.66 -25.53 -35.82
CA ALA A 54 24.82 -25.50 -37.02
C ALA A 54 24.21 -24.11 -37.22
N LYS A 55 23.91 -23.39 -36.12
CA LYS A 55 23.48 -21.99 -36.16
C LYS A 55 24.54 -21.10 -36.79
N ASP A 56 25.78 -21.20 -36.34
CA ASP A 56 26.89 -20.37 -36.82
C ASP A 56 27.23 -20.69 -38.28
N PHE A 57 27.13 -21.97 -38.66
CA PHE A 57 27.27 -22.42 -40.04
C PHE A 57 26.15 -21.87 -40.95
N LEU A 58 24.89 -21.91 -40.53
CA LEU A 58 23.74 -21.47 -41.33
C LEU A 58 23.65 -19.95 -41.46
N LYS A 59 24.15 -19.20 -40.46
CA LYS A 59 24.06 -17.74 -40.41
C LYS A 59 24.55 -17.02 -41.68
N PRO A 60 25.73 -17.31 -42.27
CA PRO A 60 26.15 -16.68 -43.52
C PRO A 60 25.28 -17.05 -44.74
N TYR A 61 24.80 -18.29 -44.83
CA TYR A 61 23.93 -18.72 -45.94
C TYR A 61 22.55 -18.07 -45.85
N LEU A 62 21.93 -18.08 -44.67
CA LEU A 62 20.63 -17.45 -44.45
C LEU A 62 20.67 -15.94 -44.71
N ARG A 63 21.79 -15.26 -44.43
CA ARG A 63 21.95 -13.83 -44.77
C ARG A 63 22.04 -13.57 -46.26
N LYS A 64 22.55 -14.53 -47.05
CA LYS A 64 22.62 -14.41 -48.50
C LYS A 64 21.23 -14.54 -49.14
N ASP A 65 20.46 -15.51 -48.67
CA ASP A 65 19.15 -15.84 -49.25
C ASP A 65 18.02 -15.00 -48.63
N TYR A 66 18.20 -14.53 -47.40
CA TYR A 66 17.25 -13.69 -46.65
C TYR A 66 17.97 -12.47 -46.07
N PRO A 67 18.18 -11.41 -46.87
CA PRO A 67 18.91 -10.22 -46.44
C PRO A 67 18.17 -9.43 -45.35
N GLU A 68 16.84 -9.50 -45.30
CA GLU A 68 16.00 -8.87 -44.27
C GLU A 68 15.17 -9.92 -43.49
N PRO A 69 15.81 -10.71 -42.62
CA PRO A 69 15.13 -11.82 -41.93
C PRO A 69 14.02 -11.35 -41.00
N HIS A 70 14.15 -10.15 -40.41
CA HIS A 70 13.10 -9.58 -39.57
C HIS A 70 11.85 -9.17 -40.35
N SER A 71 12.00 -8.76 -41.61
CA SER A 71 10.87 -8.44 -42.48
C SER A 71 10.06 -9.70 -42.80
N LEU A 72 10.78 -10.80 -43.10
CA LEU A 72 10.16 -12.12 -43.30
C LEU A 72 9.42 -12.59 -42.04
N ILE A 73 10.09 -12.58 -40.88
CA ILE A 73 9.48 -13.03 -39.62
C ILE A 73 8.27 -12.17 -39.27
N SER A 74 8.37 -10.84 -39.37
CA SER A 74 7.26 -9.93 -39.11
C SER A 74 6.08 -10.24 -40.04
N SER A 75 6.33 -10.41 -41.33
CA SER A 75 5.30 -10.74 -42.32
C SER A 75 4.64 -12.09 -42.05
N SER A 76 5.41 -13.12 -41.68
CA SER A 76 4.86 -14.43 -41.30
C SER A 76 3.99 -14.35 -40.04
N CYS A 77 4.44 -13.63 -39.01
CA CYS A 77 3.67 -13.40 -37.80
C CYS A 77 2.36 -12.66 -38.11
N VAL A 78 2.44 -11.59 -38.89
CA VAL A 78 1.29 -10.78 -39.30
C VAL A 78 0.29 -11.60 -40.10
N ALA A 79 0.75 -12.34 -41.10
CA ALA A 79 -0.10 -13.19 -41.93
C ALA A 79 -0.85 -14.23 -41.10
N ARG A 80 -0.18 -14.84 -40.11
CA ARG A 80 -0.82 -15.77 -39.18
C ARG A 80 -1.89 -15.09 -38.33
N MET A 81 -1.64 -13.88 -37.82
CA MET A 81 -2.62 -13.12 -37.04
C MET A 81 -3.84 -12.72 -37.87
N ILE A 82 -3.63 -12.28 -39.11
CA ILE A 82 -4.72 -11.94 -40.04
C ILE A 82 -5.58 -13.17 -40.31
N TYR A 83 -4.95 -14.31 -40.62
CA TYR A 83 -5.65 -15.58 -40.84
C TYR A 83 -6.49 -16.01 -39.63
N CYS A 84 -5.98 -15.80 -38.42
CA CYS A 84 -6.71 -16.06 -37.19
C CYS A 84 -7.75 -14.98 -36.82
N GLY A 85 -7.93 -13.95 -37.66
CA GLY A 85 -8.96 -12.92 -37.46
C GLY A 85 -8.63 -11.85 -36.43
N LEU A 86 -7.38 -11.74 -35.97
CA LEU A 86 -7.02 -10.83 -34.86
C LEU A 86 -7.20 -9.35 -35.19
N HIS A 87 -7.27 -8.97 -36.47
CA HIS A 87 -7.46 -7.59 -36.91
C HIS A 87 -8.89 -7.07 -36.66
N ASP A 88 -9.91 -7.94 -36.63
CA ASP A 88 -11.31 -7.56 -36.41
C ASP A 88 -12.01 -8.59 -35.50
N MET A 89 -11.55 -8.70 -34.25
CA MET A 89 -12.14 -9.63 -33.29
C MET A 89 -13.49 -9.12 -32.77
N GLN A 90 -14.55 -9.92 -32.95
CA GLN A 90 -15.88 -9.59 -32.44
C GLN A 90 -16.01 -9.86 -30.92
N ASP A 91 -16.77 -9.03 -30.23
CA ASP A 91 -16.94 -8.95 -28.76
C ASP A 91 -17.48 -10.21 -28.03
N GLY A 92 -17.67 -11.34 -28.72
CA GLY A 92 -18.22 -12.58 -28.16
C GLY A 92 -17.19 -13.67 -27.83
N ILE A 93 -15.95 -13.57 -28.31
CA ILE A 93 -14.96 -14.66 -28.23
C ILE A 93 -14.37 -14.83 -26.82
N TRP A 94 -14.48 -13.80 -25.97
CA TRP A 94 -13.84 -13.74 -24.65
C TRP A 94 -14.79 -13.88 -23.46
N SER A 95 -16.04 -14.26 -23.68
CA SER A 95 -16.97 -14.46 -22.56
C SER A 95 -16.51 -15.66 -21.72
N LEU A 96 -15.87 -15.33 -20.59
CA LEU A 96 -15.69 -16.14 -19.39
C LEU A 96 -14.83 -17.42 -19.54
N TYR A 97 -13.61 -17.37 -18.99
CA TYR A 97 -12.80 -18.52 -18.52
C TYR A 97 -12.06 -19.43 -19.52
N SER A 98 -11.99 -19.13 -20.81
CA SER A 98 -11.01 -19.83 -21.67
C SER A 98 -9.74 -19.01 -21.83
N SER A 99 -8.63 -19.61 -21.42
CA SER A 99 -7.26 -19.12 -21.61
C SER A 99 -7.07 -18.39 -22.93
N ILE A 100 -6.31 -17.29 -22.91
CA ILE A 100 -5.77 -16.55 -24.06
C ILE A 100 -5.59 -17.48 -25.29
N PRO A 101 -5.97 -17.13 -26.54
CA PRO A 101 -5.92 -18.02 -27.71
C PRO A 101 -4.51 -18.57 -28.01
N PHE A 102 -3.51 -18.10 -27.28
CA PHE A 102 -2.13 -18.53 -27.31
C PHE A 102 -1.84 -19.78 -26.46
N TYR A 103 -2.64 -20.12 -25.46
CA TYR A 103 -2.39 -21.26 -24.55
C TYR A 103 -2.38 -22.63 -25.27
N GLY A 104 -3.04 -22.71 -26.44
CA GLY A 104 -2.98 -23.85 -27.36
C GLY A 104 -2.24 -23.58 -28.68
N ASN A 105 -1.71 -22.37 -28.89
CA ASN A 105 -1.02 -21.96 -30.12
C ASN A 105 0.19 -21.07 -29.78
N PRO A 106 1.32 -21.65 -29.32
CA PRO A 106 2.48 -20.87 -28.91
C PRO A 106 3.05 -19.98 -30.03
N PHE A 107 3.01 -20.42 -31.30
CA PHE A 107 3.40 -19.59 -32.43
C PHE A 107 2.49 -18.38 -32.65
N LEU A 108 1.18 -18.52 -32.41
CA LEU A 108 0.26 -17.38 -32.48
C LEU A 108 0.54 -16.39 -31.34
N GLY A 109 0.84 -16.87 -30.14
CA GLY A 109 1.27 -16.03 -29.01
C GLY A 109 2.58 -15.29 -29.30
N TYR A 110 3.56 -16.00 -29.86
CA TYR A 110 4.79 -15.38 -30.34
C TYR A 110 4.50 -14.33 -31.41
N SER A 111 3.64 -14.65 -32.38
CA SER A 111 3.27 -13.75 -33.47
C SER A 111 2.66 -12.47 -32.94
N HIS A 112 1.69 -12.55 -32.02
CA HIS A 112 1.08 -11.39 -31.39
C HIS A 112 2.04 -10.58 -30.51
N SER A 113 2.93 -11.25 -29.79
CA SER A 113 3.86 -10.58 -28.87
C SER A 113 5.07 -9.95 -29.57
N ARG A 114 5.44 -10.42 -30.76
CA ARG A 114 6.74 -10.09 -31.39
C ARG A 114 6.66 -9.48 -32.79
N TRP A 115 5.50 -9.47 -33.45
CA TRP A 115 5.37 -8.90 -34.81
C TRP A 115 5.89 -7.46 -34.92
N ALA A 116 5.52 -6.61 -33.95
CA ALA A 116 5.91 -5.20 -33.92
C ALA A 116 7.41 -5.04 -33.65
N LEU A 117 7.97 -5.84 -32.74
CA LEU A 117 9.42 -5.85 -32.49
C LEU A 117 10.20 -6.18 -33.76
N HIS A 118 9.78 -7.20 -34.51
CA HIS A 118 10.43 -7.55 -35.77
C HIS A 118 10.27 -6.47 -36.84
N SER A 119 9.10 -5.84 -36.90
CA SER A 119 8.85 -4.70 -37.80
C SER A 119 9.82 -3.54 -37.51
N HIS A 120 10.03 -3.19 -36.24
CA HIS A 120 10.95 -2.12 -35.81
C HIS A 120 12.44 -2.42 -36.05
N LEU A 121 12.80 -3.68 -36.25
CA LEU A 121 14.16 -4.09 -36.59
C LEU A 121 14.44 -4.07 -38.11
N CYS A 122 13.43 -3.77 -38.93
CA CYS A 122 13.57 -3.63 -40.38
C CYS A 122 14.02 -2.21 -40.76
N ALA A 123 14.61 -2.06 -41.95
CA ALA A 123 14.97 -0.73 -42.46
C ALA A 123 13.73 0.14 -42.77
N SER A 124 12.63 -0.50 -43.17
CA SER A 124 11.31 0.08 -43.37
C SER A 124 10.23 -0.85 -42.83
N ILE A 125 9.06 -0.31 -42.48
CA ILE A 125 7.92 -1.11 -42.03
C ILE A 125 7.52 -2.09 -43.15
N PRO A 126 7.48 -3.41 -42.90
CA PRO A 126 7.05 -4.38 -43.91
C PRO A 126 5.62 -4.09 -44.41
N PRO A 127 5.34 -4.23 -45.71
CA PRO A 127 4.00 -3.96 -46.27
C PRO A 127 2.88 -4.75 -45.56
N ALA A 128 3.13 -6.02 -45.26
CA ALA A 128 2.18 -6.86 -44.52
C ALA A 128 1.84 -6.26 -43.14
N THR A 129 2.81 -5.65 -42.46
CA THR A 129 2.60 -4.96 -41.18
C THR A 129 1.69 -3.74 -41.35
N VAL A 130 1.93 -2.92 -42.37
CA VAL A 130 1.07 -1.78 -42.69
C VAL A 130 -0.36 -2.25 -42.97
N ASP A 131 -0.51 -3.29 -43.80
CA ASP A 131 -1.80 -3.86 -44.16
C ASP A 131 -2.58 -4.36 -42.95
N LEU A 132 -1.91 -5.03 -41.99
CA LEU A 132 -2.53 -5.45 -40.73
C LEU A 132 -3.08 -4.25 -39.98
N ILE A 133 -2.23 -3.25 -39.72
CA ILE A 133 -2.62 -2.10 -38.89
C ILE A 133 -3.77 -1.34 -39.56
N LEU A 134 -3.75 -1.17 -40.88
CA LEU A 134 -4.85 -0.54 -41.63
C LEU A 134 -6.18 -1.31 -41.52
N GLN A 135 -6.13 -2.63 -41.39
CA GLN A 135 -7.31 -3.49 -41.24
C GLN A 135 -7.77 -3.63 -39.78
N CYS A 136 -7.01 -3.12 -38.80
CA CYS A 136 -7.35 -3.23 -37.39
C CYS A 136 -8.60 -2.42 -37.03
N ARG A 137 -9.64 -3.11 -36.56
CA ARG A 137 -10.87 -2.52 -36.01
C ARG A 137 -11.01 -2.81 -34.52
N ASN A 138 -10.77 -4.07 -34.13
CA ASN A 138 -10.86 -4.57 -32.77
C ASN A 138 -9.67 -5.46 -32.45
N PHE A 139 -8.45 -4.94 -32.64
CA PHE A 139 -7.23 -5.71 -32.40
C PHE A 139 -6.95 -5.82 -30.90
N PRO A 140 -6.70 -7.02 -30.36
CA PRO A 140 -6.50 -7.19 -28.93
C PRO A 140 -5.12 -6.66 -28.50
N ILE A 141 -5.12 -5.67 -27.62
CA ILE A 141 -3.93 -5.01 -27.05
C ILE A 141 -3.73 -5.56 -25.65
N PHE A 142 -2.50 -5.97 -25.33
CA PHE A 142 -2.17 -6.60 -24.05
C PHE A 142 -1.18 -5.74 -23.25
N HIS A 143 -1.36 -5.67 -21.93
CA HIS A 143 -0.41 -5.00 -21.04
C HIS A 143 0.86 -5.85 -20.80
N ARG A 144 0.68 -7.17 -20.70
CA ARG A 144 1.73 -8.21 -20.61
C ARG A 144 1.26 -9.41 -21.44
N GLU A 145 2.14 -10.39 -21.72
CA GLU A 145 1.86 -11.55 -22.60
C GLU A 145 0.50 -12.24 -22.31
N ASP A 146 -0.04 -12.12 -21.08
CA ASP A 146 -1.26 -12.81 -20.64
C ASP A 146 -2.46 -11.92 -20.24
N LEU A 147 -2.30 -10.60 -20.16
CA LEU A 147 -3.37 -9.71 -19.67
C LEU A 147 -3.88 -8.78 -20.77
N LEU A 148 -5.03 -9.14 -21.35
CA LEU A 148 -5.76 -8.30 -22.30
C LEU A 148 -6.08 -6.97 -21.63
N LEU A 149 -5.64 -5.89 -22.25
CA LEU A 149 -5.91 -4.53 -21.80
C LEU A 149 -7.22 -4.03 -22.39
N ASP A 150 -7.36 -4.08 -23.72
CA ASP A 150 -8.58 -3.75 -24.47
C ASP A 150 -8.41 -4.17 -25.94
N SER A 151 -9.42 -3.93 -26.77
CA SER A 151 -9.35 -4.02 -28.23
C SER A 151 -9.37 -2.63 -28.86
N GLY A 152 -8.55 -2.42 -29.90
CA GLY A 152 -8.40 -1.11 -30.53
C GLY A 152 -8.36 -1.14 -32.06
N SER A 153 -8.70 0.00 -32.65
CA SER A 153 -8.57 0.27 -34.09
C SER A 153 -7.13 0.57 -34.52
N SER A 154 -6.91 0.82 -35.81
CA SER A 154 -5.61 1.17 -36.41
C SER A 154 -4.82 2.21 -35.62
N ALA A 155 -5.44 3.33 -35.22
CA ALA A 155 -4.77 4.38 -34.46
C ALA A 155 -4.31 3.90 -33.08
N HIS A 156 -5.12 3.10 -32.40
CA HIS A 156 -4.78 2.50 -31.10
C HIS A 156 -3.63 1.52 -31.24
N VAL A 157 -3.64 0.66 -32.26
CA VAL A 157 -2.58 -0.32 -32.53
C VAL A 157 -1.27 0.37 -32.88
N ALA A 158 -1.31 1.33 -33.81
CA ALA A 158 -0.14 2.12 -34.17
C ALA A 158 0.46 2.83 -32.94
N ALA A 159 -0.39 3.36 -32.06
CA ALA A 159 0.07 4.03 -30.85
C ALA A 159 0.60 3.09 -29.77
N ALA A 160 -0.08 1.96 -29.53
CA ALA A 160 0.30 0.98 -28.51
C ALA A 160 1.59 0.22 -28.87
N TYR A 161 1.80 -0.05 -30.15
CA TYR A 161 2.95 -0.81 -30.65
C TYR A 161 4.08 0.08 -31.20
N GLY A 162 3.91 1.40 -31.19
CA GLY A 162 4.99 2.36 -31.44
C GLY A 162 5.32 2.58 -32.91
N PHE A 163 4.34 2.87 -33.76
CA PHE A 163 4.51 3.15 -35.19
C PHE A 163 4.37 4.65 -35.51
N PRO A 164 5.40 5.47 -35.25
CA PRO A 164 5.33 6.93 -35.43
C PRO A 164 5.17 7.36 -36.89
N SER A 165 5.82 6.70 -37.85
CA SER A 165 5.71 7.07 -39.27
C SER A 165 4.28 6.98 -39.79
N LEU A 166 3.54 5.93 -39.44
CA LEU A 166 2.13 5.77 -39.83
C LEU A 166 1.25 6.87 -39.23
N LEU A 167 1.40 7.15 -37.93
CA LEU A 167 0.62 8.20 -37.26
C LEU A 167 0.95 9.59 -37.80
N ARG A 168 2.22 9.84 -38.13
CA ARG A 168 2.65 11.10 -38.75
C ARG A 168 1.93 11.28 -40.09
N GLU A 169 1.93 10.28 -40.95
CA GLU A 169 1.25 10.36 -42.25
C GLU A 169 -0.27 10.52 -42.11
N TRP A 170 -0.90 9.84 -41.14
CA TRP A 170 -2.34 9.91 -40.93
C TRP A 170 -2.82 11.24 -40.34
N PHE A 171 -1.98 11.92 -39.57
CA PHE A 171 -2.34 13.16 -38.87
C PHE A 171 -1.56 14.39 -39.36
N ASP A 172 -0.77 14.28 -40.44
CA ASP A 172 -0.05 15.42 -41.04
C ASP A 172 -1.02 16.38 -41.76
N GLN A 173 -0.85 17.67 -41.50
CA GLN A 173 -1.65 18.77 -42.04
C GLN A 173 -1.39 18.98 -43.54
N SER A 174 -0.24 18.53 -44.07
CA SER A 174 0.20 18.85 -45.43
C SER A 174 -0.42 17.99 -46.57
N HIS A 175 -1.20 16.94 -46.23
CA HIS A 175 -1.93 16.07 -47.18
C HIS A 175 -1.09 15.63 -48.41
N SER A 176 0.21 15.34 -48.23
CA SER A 176 1.07 14.86 -49.32
C SER A 176 1.22 13.34 -49.38
N GLY A 177 0.49 12.57 -48.56
CA GLY A 177 0.68 11.12 -48.40
C GLY A 177 -0.01 10.27 -49.47
N SER A 178 0.74 9.35 -50.10
CA SER A 178 0.23 8.34 -51.05
C SER A 178 -0.27 7.05 -50.37
N LEU A 179 -0.39 7.02 -49.05
CA LEU A 179 -0.75 5.84 -48.25
C LEU A 179 -2.26 5.82 -47.91
N ALA A 180 -2.82 4.62 -47.88
CA ALA A 180 -4.23 4.42 -47.57
C ALA A 180 -4.55 4.86 -46.13
N LEU A 181 -5.65 5.57 -45.95
CA LEU A 181 -6.12 5.99 -44.62
C LEU A 181 -6.94 4.88 -43.96
N PRO A 182 -6.81 4.69 -42.63
CA PRO A 182 -7.70 3.82 -41.87
C PRO A 182 -9.16 4.26 -41.96
N HIS A 183 -10.08 3.30 -41.80
CA HIS A 183 -11.50 3.61 -41.63
C HIS A 183 -11.73 4.32 -40.28
N ASN A 184 -12.53 5.40 -40.28
CA ASN A 184 -12.91 6.17 -39.08
C ASN A 184 -11.71 6.63 -38.25
N LEU A 185 -10.73 7.24 -38.91
CA LEU A 185 -9.57 7.82 -38.25
C LEU A 185 -10.00 9.01 -37.37
N ASP A 186 -9.82 8.86 -36.07
CA ASP A 186 -10.01 9.91 -35.06
C ASP A 186 -8.83 9.84 -34.08
N VAL A 187 -8.14 10.97 -33.90
CA VAL A 187 -6.98 11.10 -33.01
C VAL A 187 -7.35 10.87 -31.54
N ASN A 188 -8.60 11.16 -31.19
CA ASN A 188 -9.17 10.98 -29.85
C ASN A 188 -10.11 9.77 -29.78
N ALA A 189 -10.04 8.85 -30.76
CA ALA A 189 -10.83 7.63 -30.76
C ALA A 189 -10.69 6.92 -29.41
N ARG A 190 -11.79 6.30 -28.95
CA ARG A 190 -11.84 5.62 -27.66
C ARG A 190 -12.11 4.14 -27.87
N THR A 191 -11.30 3.30 -27.24
CA THR A 191 -11.62 1.87 -27.09
C THR A 191 -12.83 1.66 -26.17
N ARG A 192 -13.23 0.41 -25.95
CA ARG A 192 -14.37 0.04 -25.09
C ARG A 192 -14.19 0.53 -23.65
N ASP A 193 -12.99 0.41 -23.09
CA ASP A 193 -12.63 0.93 -21.76
C ASP A 193 -12.16 2.39 -21.79
N GLY A 194 -12.27 3.04 -22.95
CA GLY A 194 -12.07 4.47 -23.12
C GLY A 194 -10.61 4.89 -23.29
N PHE A 195 -9.71 3.97 -23.64
CA PHE A 195 -8.32 4.30 -23.92
C PHE A 195 -8.23 5.05 -25.26
N THR A 196 -7.50 6.16 -25.28
CA THR A 196 -7.17 6.88 -26.52
C THR A 196 -5.81 6.42 -27.07
N PRO A 197 -5.49 6.69 -28.34
CA PRO A 197 -4.15 6.48 -28.88
C PRO A 197 -3.07 7.14 -28.01
N LEU A 198 -3.29 8.38 -27.56
CA LEU A 198 -2.36 9.09 -26.68
C LEU A 198 -2.20 8.38 -25.32
N TRP A 199 -3.28 7.88 -24.74
CA TRP A 199 -3.24 7.10 -23.50
C TRP A 199 -2.38 5.85 -23.65
N LEU A 200 -2.57 5.09 -24.75
CA LEU A 200 -1.82 3.85 -25.02
C LEU A 200 -0.33 4.13 -25.24
N ALA A 201 0.02 5.12 -26.07
CA ALA A 201 1.41 5.52 -26.27
C ALA A 201 2.09 5.95 -24.97
N SER A 202 1.34 6.66 -24.11
CA SER A 202 1.80 7.09 -22.78
C SER A 202 1.96 5.93 -21.81
N HIS A 203 1.12 4.91 -21.91
CA HIS A 203 1.19 3.71 -21.08
C HIS A 203 2.43 2.89 -21.44
N PHE A 204 2.66 2.63 -22.74
CA PHE A 204 3.75 1.80 -23.24
C PHE A 204 5.09 2.53 -23.36
N GLY A 205 5.12 3.86 -23.31
CA GLY A 205 6.37 4.64 -23.26
C GLY A 205 6.89 5.09 -24.63
N HIS A 206 6.03 5.16 -25.65
CA HIS A 206 6.43 5.51 -27.02
C HIS A 206 6.53 7.03 -27.20
N ILE A 207 7.68 7.60 -26.80
CA ILE A 207 7.91 9.06 -26.76
C ILE A 207 7.67 9.72 -28.13
N GLU A 208 8.17 9.14 -29.23
CA GLU A 208 8.01 9.73 -30.57
C GLU A 208 6.54 9.79 -30.99
N VAL A 209 5.79 8.72 -30.71
CA VAL A 209 4.34 8.69 -30.94
C VAL A 209 3.63 9.76 -30.13
N VAL A 210 3.98 9.93 -28.84
CA VAL A 210 3.38 10.98 -28.00
C VAL A 210 3.63 12.37 -28.60
N ASN A 211 4.84 12.67 -29.06
CA ASN A 211 5.13 13.96 -29.72
C ASN A 211 4.25 14.19 -30.95
N ILE A 212 4.15 13.20 -31.84
CA ILE A 212 3.31 13.29 -33.05
C ILE A 212 1.85 13.54 -32.69
N LEU A 213 1.32 12.81 -31.70
CA LEU A 213 -0.07 12.96 -31.28
C LEU A 213 -0.32 14.31 -30.60
N LEU A 214 0.65 14.85 -29.85
CA LEU A 214 0.55 16.20 -29.25
C LEU A 214 0.55 17.32 -30.31
N ASP A 215 1.18 17.10 -31.45
CA ASP A 215 1.20 18.04 -32.59
C ASP A 215 -0.02 17.89 -33.52
N ALA A 216 -0.82 16.83 -33.35
CA ALA A 216 -1.98 16.56 -34.18
C ALA A 216 -3.12 17.57 -33.93
N GLU A 217 -3.81 17.97 -35.00
CA GLU A 217 -4.94 18.89 -34.90
C GLU A 217 -6.09 18.26 -34.10
N GLY A 218 -6.64 19.03 -33.16
CA GLY A 218 -7.79 18.59 -32.35
C GLY A 218 -7.48 17.59 -31.24
N ILE A 219 -6.21 17.30 -30.94
CA ILE A 219 -5.84 16.38 -29.85
C ILE A 219 -6.37 16.87 -28.48
N ASP A 220 -7.05 15.97 -27.76
CA ASP A 220 -7.39 16.15 -26.34
C ASP A 220 -6.34 15.44 -25.47
N VAL A 221 -5.34 16.22 -25.03
CA VAL A 221 -4.22 15.74 -24.20
C VAL A 221 -4.68 15.17 -22.86
N CYS A 222 -5.83 15.61 -22.36
CA CYS A 222 -6.31 15.32 -21.02
C CYS A 222 -7.36 14.21 -21.00
N CYS A 223 -7.75 13.69 -22.17
CA CYS A 223 -8.83 12.71 -22.32
C CYS A 223 -8.60 11.46 -21.44
N PRO A 224 -9.44 11.23 -20.42
CA PRO A 224 -9.24 10.09 -19.53
C PRO A 224 -9.97 8.83 -20.02
N ASN A 225 -9.51 7.66 -19.58
CA ASN A 225 -10.26 6.42 -19.79
C ASN A 225 -11.54 6.34 -18.93
N ASN A 226 -12.30 5.25 -19.05
CA ASN A 226 -13.55 5.06 -18.30
C ASN A 226 -13.36 4.99 -16.78
N HIS A 227 -12.12 4.83 -16.30
CA HIS A 227 -11.76 4.87 -14.88
C HIS A 227 -11.28 6.26 -14.42
N LYS A 228 -11.43 7.28 -15.28
CA LYS A 228 -10.89 8.63 -15.10
C LYS A 228 -9.35 8.68 -15.00
N VAL A 229 -8.64 7.68 -15.54
CA VAL A 229 -7.18 7.65 -15.58
C VAL A 229 -6.71 8.44 -16.80
N THR A 230 -5.97 9.52 -16.59
CA THR A 230 -5.42 10.38 -17.65
C THR A 230 -4.12 9.80 -18.23
N PRO A 231 -3.70 10.23 -19.45
CA PRO A 231 -2.39 9.87 -20.01
C PRO A 231 -1.22 10.21 -19.07
N LEU A 232 -1.28 11.36 -18.40
CA LEU A 232 -0.29 11.76 -17.40
C LEU A 232 -0.19 10.77 -16.23
N MET A 233 -1.32 10.30 -15.69
CA MET A 233 -1.32 9.33 -14.57
C MET A 233 -0.65 8.01 -14.96
N THR A 234 -0.99 7.46 -16.15
CA THR A 234 -0.41 6.19 -16.56
C THR A 234 1.08 6.31 -16.91
N ALA A 235 1.51 7.39 -17.57
CA ALA A 235 2.93 7.66 -17.81
C ALA A 235 3.69 7.81 -16.48
N SER A 236 3.06 8.44 -15.49
CA SER A 236 3.65 8.66 -14.17
C SER A 236 3.88 7.36 -13.39
N GLY A 237 2.90 6.45 -13.38
CA GLY A 237 3.05 5.14 -12.72
C GLY A 237 4.06 4.23 -13.44
N ASN A 238 4.11 4.27 -14.76
CA ASN A 238 5.07 3.49 -15.54
C ASN A 238 6.50 4.06 -15.52
N GLY A 239 6.69 5.30 -15.07
CA GLY A 239 8.01 5.91 -14.92
C GLY A 239 8.56 6.57 -16.19
N HIS A 240 7.69 6.88 -17.16
CA HIS A 240 8.09 7.45 -18.45
C HIS A 240 8.37 8.95 -18.33
N LEU A 241 9.50 9.29 -17.69
CA LEU A 241 9.87 10.66 -17.34
C LEU A 241 9.75 11.65 -18.50
N LYS A 242 10.24 11.29 -19.69
CA LYS A 242 10.22 12.20 -20.83
C LYS A 242 8.80 12.53 -21.30
N ILE A 243 7.90 11.55 -21.26
CA ILE A 243 6.47 11.74 -21.56
C ILE A 243 5.81 12.63 -20.51
N VAL A 244 6.10 12.38 -19.23
CA VAL A 244 5.63 13.24 -18.13
C VAL A 244 6.09 14.69 -18.33
N GLN A 245 7.35 14.91 -18.68
CA GLN A 245 7.87 16.26 -18.96
C GLN A 245 7.19 16.94 -20.16
N LEU A 246 6.84 16.19 -21.20
CA LEU A 246 6.06 16.72 -22.32
C LEU A 246 4.67 17.17 -21.86
N PHE A 247 3.96 16.33 -21.10
CA PHE A 247 2.65 16.69 -20.56
C PHE A 247 2.70 17.89 -19.61
N LEU A 248 3.65 17.93 -18.69
CA LEU A 248 3.86 19.08 -17.81
C LEU A 248 4.23 20.37 -18.58
N GLY A 249 4.62 20.28 -19.86
CA GLY A 249 4.83 21.45 -20.72
C GLY A 249 3.58 21.97 -21.42
N VAL A 250 2.48 21.20 -21.45
CA VAL A 250 1.27 21.52 -22.22
C VAL A 250 -0.02 21.56 -21.38
N VAL A 251 -0.05 20.96 -20.19
CA VAL A 251 -1.21 20.94 -19.29
C VAL A 251 -1.09 21.96 -18.15
N ASP A 252 -2.22 22.38 -17.60
CA ASP A 252 -2.28 23.27 -16.43
C ASP A 252 -2.25 22.51 -15.09
N ILE A 253 -2.22 23.27 -13.98
CA ILE A 253 -2.17 22.71 -12.62
C ILE A 253 -3.42 21.91 -12.25
N GLU A 254 -4.60 22.25 -12.77
CA GLU A 254 -5.84 21.54 -12.47
C GLU A 254 -5.78 20.12 -13.05
N HIS A 255 -5.24 19.99 -14.26
CA HIS A 255 -5.03 18.70 -14.92
C HIS A 255 -3.91 17.88 -14.27
N VAL A 256 -2.82 18.50 -13.79
CA VAL A 256 -1.79 17.80 -13.01
C VAL A 256 -2.38 17.22 -11.72
N ASN A 257 -3.27 17.97 -11.07
CA ASN A 257 -3.94 17.57 -9.83
C ASN A 257 -5.20 16.72 -10.04
N ALA A 258 -5.60 16.46 -11.29
CA ALA A 258 -6.77 15.64 -11.60
C ALA A 258 -6.63 14.26 -10.95
N THR A 259 -7.79 13.64 -10.62
CA THR A 259 -7.84 12.35 -9.94
C THR A 259 -8.74 11.36 -10.65
N ASN A 260 -8.38 10.08 -10.59
CA ASN A 260 -9.19 8.98 -11.12
C ASN A 260 -10.42 8.69 -10.23
N LYS A 261 -11.19 7.63 -10.55
CA LYS A 261 -12.36 7.20 -9.74
C LYS A 261 -12.04 6.83 -8.28
N THR A 262 -10.80 6.47 -7.97
CA THR A 262 -10.34 6.18 -6.60
C THR A 262 -9.66 7.37 -5.94
N SER A 263 -9.83 8.58 -6.48
CA SER A 263 -9.18 9.82 -6.01
C SER A 263 -7.64 9.78 -6.04
N CYS A 264 -7.05 8.94 -6.91
CA CYS A 264 -5.59 8.89 -7.09
C CYS A 264 -5.15 9.87 -8.19
N SER A 265 -4.17 10.73 -7.87
CA SER A 265 -3.53 11.67 -8.80
C SER A 265 -2.28 11.09 -9.44
N ALA A 266 -1.72 11.77 -10.45
CA ALA A 266 -0.46 11.38 -11.09
C ALA A 266 0.70 11.23 -10.07
N LEU A 267 0.73 12.10 -9.05
CA LEU A 267 1.70 12.01 -7.96
C LEU A 267 1.54 10.71 -7.16
N ILE A 268 0.31 10.29 -6.83
CA ILE A 268 0.05 9.02 -6.14
C ILE A 268 0.51 7.83 -6.99
N TYR A 269 0.25 7.83 -8.30
CA TYR A 269 0.73 6.78 -9.21
C TYR A 269 2.25 6.69 -9.23
N ALA A 270 2.94 7.82 -9.41
CA ALA A 270 4.41 7.87 -9.41
C ALA A 270 5.00 7.42 -8.07
N SER A 271 4.40 7.86 -6.96
CA SER A 271 4.83 7.51 -5.62
C SER A 271 4.61 6.04 -5.27
N HIS A 272 3.47 5.47 -5.66
CA HIS A 272 3.17 4.05 -5.47
C HIS A 272 4.12 3.15 -6.25
N SER A 273 4.54 3.54 -7.46
CA SER A 273 5.45 2.76 -8.29
C SER A 273 6.93 3.10 -8.12
N GLY A 274 7.28 3.92 -7.13
CA GLY A 274 8.67 4.25 -6.81
C GLY A 274 9.39 5.09 -7.86
N ARG A 275 8.66 5.84 -8.69
CA ARG A 275 9.20 6.59 -9.84
C ARG A 275 9.78 7.94 -9.39
N MET A 276 10.95 7.89 -8.74
CA MET A 276 11.60 9.03 -8.11
C MET A 276 11.77 10.25 -9.02
N GLU A 277 12.27 10.07 -10.26
CA GLU A 277 12.46 11.21 -11.18
C GLU A 277 11.13 11.83 -11.64
N VAL A 278 10.08 11.02 -11.79
CA VAL A 278 8.74 11.50 -12.12
C VAL A 278 8.17 12.30 -10.95
N VAL A 279 8.34 11.81 -9.71
CA VAL A 279 7.93 12.56 -8.50
C VAL A 279 8.64 13.92 -8.46
N ARG A 280 9.96 13.96 -8.73
CA ARG A 280 10.70 15.22 -8.83
C ARG A 280 10.15 16.15 -9.92
N ALA A 281 9.86 15.62 -11.11
CA ALA A 281 9.31 16.42 -12.20
C ALA A 281 7.94 17.01 -11.85
N ILE A 282 7.04 16.23 -11.23
CA ILE A 282 5.71 16.69 -10.81
C ILE A 282 5.83 17.73 -9.69
N LEU A 283 6.67 17.51 -8.67
CA LEU A 283 6.87 18.47 -7.58
C LEU A 283 7.57 19.75 -8.02
N GLY A 284 8.41 19.67 -9.06
CA GLY A 284 9.08 20.80 -9.68
C GLY A 284 8.22 21.52 -10.72
N PHE A 285 6.96 21.13 -10.92
CA PHE A 285 6.06 21.78 -11.85
C PHE A 285 5.84 23.24 -11.48
N GLN A 286 6.04 24.13 -12.45
CA GLN A 286 5.74 25.55 -12.35
C GLN A 286 4.76 25.90 -13.47
N SER A 287 3.66 26.58 -13.15
CA SER A 287 2.63 26.94 -14.13
C SER A 287 3.13 27.89 -15.24
N THR A 288 4.37 28.38 -15.15
CA THR A 288 4.95 29.33 -16.09
C THR A 288 5.77 28.63 -17.18
N ARG A 289 5.07 28.04 -18.15
CA ARG A 289 5.54 28.03 -19.54
C ARG A 289 4.35 28.31 -20.44
N ASN A 290 4.20 29.59 -20.78
CA ASN A 290 3.37 30.04 -21.90
C ASN A 290 3.63 29.16 -23.12
N ARG A 291 2.56 28.89 -23.85
CA ARG A 291 2.40 28.05 -25.05
C ARG A 291 3.22 28.50 -26.28
N CYS A 292 4.36 29.16 -26.08
CA CYS A 292 5.21 29.73 -27.13
C CYS A 292 6.70 29.63 -26.75
N ASN A 293 7.31 28.43 -26.86
CA ASN A 293 8.72 28.33 -27.24
C ASN A 293 9.02 26.93 -27.76
N THR A 294 8.96 26.78 -29.08
CA THR A 294 9.31 25.62 -29.90
C THR A 294 10.82 25.37 -29.99
N THR A 295 11.55 25.56 -28.90
CA THR A 295 12.96 25.16 -28.83
C THR A 295 13.23 24.42 -27.53
N LEU A 296 13.39 23.11 -27.66
CA LEU A 296 13.84 22.16 -26.64
C LEU A 296 15.23 22.55 -26.13
N ASP A 297 15.33 23.55 -25.24
CA ASP A 297 16.53 23.73 -24.44
C ASP A 297 16.44 22.86 -23.18
N ASN A 298 17.00 21.65 -23.31
CA ASN A 298 17.12 20.65 -22.25
C ASN A 298 18.29 21.03 -21.33
N THR A 299 18.09 21.98 -20.42
CA THR A 299 18.91 22.07 -19.21
C THR A 299 18.02 22.31 -18.00
N VAL A 300 17.71 21.22 -17.28
CA VAL A 300 17.15 21.31 -15.92
C VAL A 300 18.26 21.84 -15.03
N ARG A 301 18.37 23.17 -14.93
CA ARG A 301 19.12 23.79 -13.84
C ARG A 301 18.35 23.53 -12.57
N VAL A 302 18.90 22.64 -11.73
CA VAL A 302 18.50 22.48 -10.33
C VAL A 302 18.89 23.78 -9.64
N ASN A 303 18.02 24.78 -9.71
CA ASN A 303 18.21 26.04 -8.99
C ASN A 303 17.61 25.87 -7.59
N ASP A 304 18.47 25.99 -6.57
CA ASP A 304 18.19 25.87 -5.13
C ASP A 304 17.26 26.96 -4.54
N GLY A 305 16.42 27.58 -5.37
CA GLY A 305 15.47 28.63 -4.98
C GLY A 305 14.03 28.40 -5.46
N ILE A 306 13.70 27.22 -5.98
CA ILE A 306 12.36 26.91 -6.52
C ILE A 306 11.36 26.69 -5.38
N SER A 307 10.18 27.31 -5.49
CA SER A 307 8.99 27.00 -4.68
C SER A 307 8.50 25.58 -4.98
N TYR A 308 9.14 24.59 -4.36
CA TYR A 308 8.88 23.16 -4.54
C TYR A 308 7.45 22.82 -4.12
N GLY A 309 6.68 22.19 -5.02
CA GLY A 309 5.31 21.74 -4.75
C GLY A 309 4.26 22.86 -4.77
N SER A 310 4.60 24.06 -5.23
CA SER A 310 3.65 25.18 -5.29
C SER A 310 2.45 24.84 -6.20
N GLY A 311 1.25 24.74 -5.61
CA GLY A 311 0.00 24.44 -6.33
C GLY A 311 -0.28 22.95 -6.56
N ILE A 312 0.69 22.05 -6.30
CA ILE A 312 0.47 20.60 -6.39
C ILE A 312 -0.27 20.14 -5.13
N ASN A 313 -1.33 19.34 -5.30
CA ASN A 313 -2.07 18.76 -4.19
C ASN A 313 -1.28 17.60 -3.54
N ILE A 314 -0.22 17.96 -2.82
CA ILE A 314 0.74 16.99 -2.26
C ILE A 314 0.15 16.09 -1.16
N ASN A 315 -0.85 16.60 -0.46
CA ASN A 315 -1.59 15.88 0.58
C ASN A 315 -2.90 15.27 0.07
N GLY A 316 -3.13 15.30 -1.25
CA GLY A 316 -4.27 14.64 -1.88
C GLY A 316 -4.30 13.17 -1.49
N ALA A 317 -5.47 12.71 -1.04
CA ALA A 317 -5.66 11.34 -0.58
C ALA A 317 -6.58 10.58 -1.53
N SER A 318 -6.29 9.29 -1.71
CA SER A 318 -7.20 8.36 -2.37
C SER A 318 -8.49 8.17 -1.55
N ASN A 319 -9.48 7.49 -2.13
CA ASN A 319 -10.75 7.17 -1.47
C ASN A 319 -10.60 6.36 -0.16
N ILE A 320 -9.45 5.72 0.06
CA ILE A 320 -9.09 5.01 1.30
C ILE A 320 -8.28 5.88 2.28
N GLY A 321 -8.16 7.19 2.00
CA GLY A 321 -7.44 8.15 2.83
C GLY A 321 -5.91 8.09 2.70
N TRP A 322 -5.37 7.40 1.69
CA TRP A 322 -3.91 7.28 1.53
C TRP A 322 -3.35 8.37 0.63
N THR A 323 -2.37 9.09 1.16
CA THR A 323 -1.62 10.12 0.43
C THR A 323 -0.47 9.52 -0.37
N ALA A 324 0.14 10.31 -1.26
CA ALA A 324 1.34 9.93 -1.99
C ALA A 324 2.48 9.45 -1.05
N LEU A 325 2.65 10.09 0.11
CA LEU A 325 3.61 9.69 1.13
C LEU A 325 3.31 8.31 1.71
N ILE A 326 2.04 8.00 2.00
CA ILE A 326 1.63 6.67 2.47
C ILE A 326 1.90 5.62 1.39
N HIS A 327 1.52 5.90 0.14
CA HIS A 327 1.74 4.95 -0.96
C HIS A 327 3.22 4.64 -1.17
N ALA A 328 4.09 5.65 -1.16
CA ALA A 328 5.55 5.46 -1.31
C ALA A 328 6.14 4.65 -0.15
N ALA A 329 5.77 4.97 1.09
CA ALA A 329 6.28 4.26 2.25
C ALA A 329 5.78 2.80 2.29
N ARG A 330 4.53 2.55 1.87
CA ARG A 330 3.94 1.21 1.85
C ARG A 330 4.58 0.24 0.85
N GLN A 331 5.17 0.79 -0.21
CA GLN A 331 5.86 0.02 -1.24
C GLN A 331 7.38 0.01 -1.03
N ASP A 332 7.84 0.46 0.14
CA ASP A 332 9.26 0.54 0.51
C ASP A 332 10.10 1.36 -0.48
N HIS A 333 9.70 2.61 -0.69
CA HIS A 333 10.40 3.54 -1.58
C HIS A 333 11.04 4.70 -0.80
N PRO A 334 12.14 4.47 -0.05
CA PRO A 334 12.77 5.48 0.80
C PRO A 334 13.24 6.71 0.03
N GLY A 335 13.71 6.55 -1.21
CA GLY A 335 14.09 7.66 -2.08
C GLY A 335 12.91 8.60 -2.38
N VAL A 336 11.74 8.04 -2.71
CA VAL A 336 10.53 8.83 -2.95
C VAL A 336 10.03 9.48 -1.66
N VAL A 337 10.02 8.74 -0.54
CA VAL A 337 9.66 9.28 0.79
C VAL A 337 10.55 10.48 1.12
N LYS A 338 11.87 10.37 0.92
CA LYS A 338 12.82 11.46 1.12
C LYS A 338 12.48 12.69 0.28
N GLU A 339 12.16 12.50 -1.00
CA GLU A 339 11.79 13.62 -1.89
C GLU A 339 10.47 14.28 -1.49
N LEU A 340 9.43 13.50 -1.20
CA LEU A 340 8.14 14.04 -0.73
C LEU A 340 8.29 14.81 0.57
N LEU A 341 9.10 14.30 1.49
CA LEU A 341 9.40 14.98 2.74
C LEU A 341 10.11 16.31 2.52
N ARG A 342 10.84 16.55 1.40
CA ARG A 342 11.49 17.86 1.17
C ARG A 342 10.50 19.03 1.10
N VAL A 343 9.26 18.79 0.70
CA VAL A 343 8.23 19.82 0.58
C VAL A 343 7.76 20.26 1.96
N LYS A 344 7.70 21.57 2.20
CA LYS A 344 7.39 22.12 3.54
C LYS A 344 5.98 21.80 4.02
N ASP A 345 5.01 21.80 3.10
CA ASP A 345 3.58 21.63 3.42
C ASP A 345 3.13 20.16 3.47
N ILE A 346 4.07 19.21 3.42
CA ILE A 346 3.74 17.78 3.50
C ILE A 346 3.22 17.40 4.90
N SER A 347 2.09 16.70 4.95
CA SER A 347 1.60 16.11 6.19
C SER A 347 2.38 14.83 6.51
N VAL A 348 3.17 14.87 7.58
CA VAL A 348 4.08 13.78 7.99
C VAL A 348 3.39 12.69 8.82
N ASN A 349 2.23 13.00 9.42
CA ASN A 349 1.44 12.08 10.23
C ASN A 349 0.05 11.78 9.62
N PRO A 350 -0.04 11.34 8.35
CA PRO A 350 -1.33 10.95 7.79
C PRO A 350 -1.77 9.64 8.44
N HIS A 351 -3.01 9.60 8.96
CA HIS A 351 -3.60 8.41 9.56
C HIS A 351 -4.49 7.70 8.55
N ASN A 352 -4.56 6.36 8.61
CA ASN A 352 -5.55 5.62 7.85
C ASN A 352 -6.95 5.82 8.46
N SER A 353 -7.99 5.80 7.62
CA SER A 353 -9.39 5.99 8.04
C SER A 353 -9.97 4.84 8.88
N GLY A 354 -9.27 3.70 8.99
CA GLY A 354 -9.80 2.49 9.62
C GLY A 354 -9.16 2.04 10.94
N MET A 355 -7.96 2.52 11.30
CA MET A 355 -7.24 2.05 12.52
C MET A 355 -6.52 3.16 13.31
N GLY A 356 -6.49 4.41 12.83
CA GLY A 356 -5.78 5.50 13.52
C GLY A 356 -4.26 5.32 13.67
N ARG A 357 -3.66 4.34 12.97
CA ARG A 357 -2.23 4.02 13.06
C ARG A 357 -1.40 4.98 12.21
N THR A 358 -0.32 5.53 12.76
CA THR A 358 0.57 6.43 12.02
C THR A 358 1.44 5.69 11.00
N LEU A 359 1.92 6.43 10.00
CA LEU A 359 2.83 5.90 9.00
C LEU A 359 4.15 5.39 9.61
N LEU A 360 4.63 6.05 10.69
CA LEU A 360 5.83 5.62 11.42
C LEU A 360 5.64 4.25 12.10
N TYR A 361 4.49 4.03 12.76
CA TYR A 361 4.17 2.72 13.35
C TYR A 361 4.23 1.61 12.29
N TRP A 362 3.67 1.88 11.12
CA TRP A 362 3.65 0.91 10.03
C TRP A 362 5.06 0.60 9.51
N ALA A 363 5.89 1.62 9.30
CA ALA A 363 7.28 1.45 8.86
C ALA A 363 8.10 0.61 9.87
N LEU A 364 7.96 0.89 11.16
CA LEU A 364 8.63 0.12 12.23
C LEU A 364 8.15 -1.34 12.27
N ASN A 365 6.84 -1.59 12.20
CA ASN A 365 6.28 -2.94 12.22
C ASN A 365 6.63 -3.78 10.97
N LYS A 366 6.96 -3.14 9.85
CA LYS A 366 7.44 -3.80 8.63
C LYS A 366 8.96 -3.89 8.53
N GLY A 367 9.70 -3.29 9.47
CA GLY A 367 11.16 -3.29 9.48
C GLY A 367 11.79 -2.29 8.48
N TYR A 368 11.04 -1.30 8.01
CA TYR A 368 11.53 -0.30 7.05
C TYR A 368 12.24 0.84 7.79
N MET A 369 13.45 0.53 8.28
CA MET A 369 14.21 1.41 9.17
C MET A 369 14.57 2.74 8.51
N ASP A 370 15.01 2.74 7.25
CA ASP A 370 15.34 3.96 6.49
C ASP A 370 14.15 4.93 6.42
N ILE A 371 12.95 4.40 6.15
CA ILE A 371 11.72 5.18 6.11
C ILE A 371 11.35 5.68 7.50
N ALA A 372 11.49 4.84 8.54
CA ALA A 372 11.22 5.23 9.91
C ALA A 372 12.15 6.37 10.38
N GLU A 373 13.43 6.33 10.03
CA GLU A 373 14.41 7.38 10.32
C GLU A 373 14.08 8.68 9.57
N LEU A 374 13.76 8.59 8.27
CA LEU A 374 13.33 9.75 7.47
C LEU A 374 12.09 10.41 8.07
N LEU A 375 11.09 9.61 8.45
CA LEU A 375 9.86 10.10 9.08
C LEU A 375 10.16 10.76 10.45
N ARG A 376 10.97 10.13 11.31
CA ARG A 376 11.38 10.71 12.61
C ARG A 376 12.12 12.04 12.45
N SER A 377 12.98 12.16 11.44
CA SER A 377 13.74 13.40 11.16
C SER A 377 12.82 14.58 10.81
N ARG A 378 11.58 14.31 10.38
CA ARG A 378 10.55 15.30 10.06
C ARG A 378 9.43 15.39 11.10
N GLY A 379 9.64 14.87 12.30
CA GLY A 379 8.67 14.97 13.39
C GLY A 379 7.51 13.98 13.28
N ALA A 380 7.69 12.85 12.60
CA ALA A 380 6.76 11.74 12.72
C ALA A 380 6.90 11.11 14.11
N HIS A 381 5.76 10.82 14.74
CA HIS A 381 5.70 10.18 16.05
C HIS A 381 4.82 8.92 16.00
N ASN A 382 5.07 7.98 16.91
CA ASN A 382 4.15 6.86 17.13
C ASN A 382 2.92 7.44 17.82
N GLY A 383 1.90 7.78 17.03
CA GLY A 383 0.71 8.48 17.50
C GLY A 383 -0.25 7.60 18.28
N ASP A 384 0.22 6.91 19.31
CA ASP A 384 -0.66 6.35 20.31
C ASP A 384 -0.40 7.07 21.64
N VAL A 385 -1.30 7.97 22.02
CA VAL A 385 -1.31 8.65 23.34
C VAL A 385 -1.10 7.61 24.45
N VAL A 386 -1.63 6.40 24.30
CA VAL A 386 -1.51 5.30 25.25
C VAL A 386 -0.04 4.88 25.43
N THR A 387 0.75 4.79 24.35
CA THR A 387 2.20 4.50 24.44
C THR A 387 3.05 5.68 24.84
N TRP A 388 2.60 6.91 24.57
CA TRP A 388 3.26 8.11 25.08
C TRP A 388 3.11 8.25 26.61
N VAL A 389 1.96 7.87 27.17
CA VAL A 389 1.70 7.96 28.61
C VAL A 389 2.61 7.00 29.40
N SER A 390 2.65 5.72 29.03
CA SER A 390 3.48 4.71 29.71
C SER A 390 3.76 3.52 28.80
N GLU A 391 4.89 2.85 29.05
CA GLU A 391 5.22 1.55 28.44
C GLU A 391 4.76 0.37 29.32
N ILE A 392 4.48 0.61 30.61
CA ILE A 392 4.08 -0.43 31.57
C ILE A 392 2.70 -0.99 31.22
N ASN A 393 2.56 -2.31 31.17
CA ASN A 393 1.30 -2.99 30.89
C ASN A 393 0.90 -3.94 32.03
N TYR A 394 0.05 -3.47 32.95
CA TYR A 394 -0.42 -4.32 34.05
C TYR A 394 -1.31 -5.49 33.60
N GLN A 395 -1.85 -5.45 32.37
CA GLN A 395 -2.70 -6.54 31.87
C GLN A 395 -1.94 -7.87 31.81
N ASP A 396 -0.67 -7.85 31.41
CA ASP A 396 0.13 -9.07 31.28
C ASP A 396 0.40 -9.68 32.67
N ILE A 397 0.58 -8.83 33.69
CA ILE A 397 0.74 -9.24 35.09
C ILE A 397 -0.55 -9.81 35.65
N GLN A 398 -1.70 -9.18 35.36
CA GLN A 398 -3.01 -9.69 35.77
C GLN A 398 -3.29 -11.06 35.17
N ASP A 399 -2.99 -11.27 33.89
CA ASP A 399 -3.24 -12.55 33.22
C ASP A 399 -2.31 -13.65 33.76
N ASP A 400 -1.04 -13.32 34.00
CA ASP A 400 -0.09 -14.23 34.66
C ASP A 400 -0.54 -14.60 36.08
N ASN A 401 -0.93 -13.62 36.90
CA ASN A 401 -1.38 -13.88 38.27
C ASN A 401 -2.69 -14.67 38.33
N LEU A 402 -3.62 -14.41 37.42
CA LEU A 402 -4.86 -15.19 37.32
C LEU A 402 -4.58 -16.64 36.89
N SER A 403 -3.58 -16.88 36.03
CA SER A 403 -3.19 -18.23 35.60
C SER A 403 -2.65 -19.10 36.75
N LYS A 404 -2.16 -18.48 37.83
CA LYS A 404 -1.68 -19.15 39.05
C LYS A 404 -2.81 -19.60 39.98
N GLN A 405 -4.07 -19.26 39.68
CA GLN A 405 -5.23 -19.69 40.47
C GLN A 405 -5.44 -21.21 40.33
N ILE A 406 -5.59 -21.90 41.46
CA ILE A 406 -5.84 -23.35 41.51
C ILE A 406 -7.28 -23.58 42.01
N GLY A 407 -8.19 -24.05 41.16
CA GLY A 407 -9.57 -24.38 41.57
C GLY A 407 -10.35 -23.17 42.13
N GLU A 408 -10.99 -23.31 43.29
CA GLU A 408 -11.79 -22.27 43.95
C GLU A 408 -10.99 -21.43 44.97
N THR A 409 -9.66 -21.50 44.94
CA THR A 409 -8.77 -20.77 45.86
C THR A 409 -9.10 -19.29 45.90
N SER A 410 -9.20 -18.73 47.11
CA SER A 410 -9.48 -17.31 47.38
C SER A 410 -10.80 -16.75 46.82
N MET A 411 -11.74 -17.58 46.37
CA MET A 411 -13.07 -17.11 45.92
C MET A 411 -13.96 -16.64 47.07
N TRP A 412 -13.69 -17.09 48.29
CA TRP A 412 -14.42 -16.73 49.51
C TRP A 412 -14.53 -15.20 49.72
N VAL A 413 -13.56 -14.42 49.26
CA VAL A 413 -13.56 -12.95 49.37
C VAL A 413 -14.78 -12.32 48.68
N LEU A 414 -15.34 -12.98 47.66
CA LEU A 414 -16.51 -12.46 46.94
C LEU A 414 -17.80 -12.58 47.76
N ASP A 415 -17.82 -13.47 48.75
CA ASP A 415 -18.93 -13.71 49.67
C ASP A 415 -18.75 -13.00 51.02
N GLU A 416 -17.60 -12.35 51.24
CA GLU A 416 -17.34 -11.59 52.47
C GLU A 416 -18.26 -10.36 52.58
N PRO A 417 -18.97 -10.18 53.70
CA PRO A 417 -19.87 -9.04 53.89
C PRO A 417 -19.17 -7.70 53.69
N VAL A 418 -17.93 -7.57 54.17
CA VAL A 418 -17.14 -6.34 54.04
C VAL A 418 -16.87 -5.99 52.57
N PHE A 419 -16.60 -7.01 51.74
CA PHE A 419 -16.39 -6.82 50.30
C PHE A 419 -17.70 -6.48 49.58
N ILE A 420 -18.79 -7.17 49.88
CA ILE A 420 -20.11 -6.93 49.29
C ILE A 420 -20.56 -5.49 49.58
N ASP A 421 -20.47 -5.06 50.84
CA ASP A 421 -20.85 -3.72 51.27
C ASP A 421 -19.96 -2.65 50.62
N TRP A 422 -18.66 -2.89 50.55
CA TRP A 422 -17.73 -1.99 49.88
C TRP A 422 -18.03 -1.88 48.39
N ALA A 423 -18.24 -3.00 47.69
CA ALA A 423 -18.53 -3.01 46.26
C ALA A 423 -19.89 -2.35 45.92
N ALA A 424 -20.83 -2.33 46.87
CA ALA A 424 -22.12 -1.66 46.74
C ALA A 424 -22.07 -0.15 47.02
N SER A 425 -21.13 0.31 47.85
CA SER A 425 -20.97 1.73 48.22
C SER A 425 -20.54 2.62 47.04
N ASP A 426 -20.72 3.95 47.15
CA ASP A 426 -20.35 4.92 46.12
C ASP A 426 -18.92 5.47 46.24
N GLY A 427 -18.16 4.92 47.20
CA GLY A 427 -16.78 5.24 47.48
C GLY A 427 -16.37 4.66 48.83
N GLY A 428 -15.07 4.43 49.01
CA GLY A 428 -14.54 3.92 50.27
C GLY A 428 -13.32 3.02 50.07
N MET A 429 -12.57 2.83 51.15
CA MET A 429 -11.32 2.09 51.13
C MET A 429 -11.45 0.75 51.83
N LEU A 430 -11.03 -0.31 51.15
CA LEU A 430 -10.95 -1.66 51.67
C LEU A 430 -9.49 -2.12 51.66
N TRP A 431 -8.99 -2.57 52.80
CA TRP A 431 -7.59 -2.96 52.95
C TRP A 431 -7.47 -4.39 53.44
N GLY A 432 -7.00 -5.27 52.56
CA GLY A 432 -6.70 -6.67 52.87
C GLY A 432 -5.25 -6.84 53.32
N THR A 433 -5.03 -7.34 54.54
CA THR A 433 -3.68 -7.62 55.03
C THR A 433 -3.44 -9.11 55.23
N GLY A 434 -2.28 -9.62 54.80
CA GLY A 434 -1.97 -11.05 54.93
C GLY A 434 -0.47 -11.33 55.01
N ILE A 435 -0.12 -12.45 55.65
CA ILE A 435 1.27 -12.92 55.76
C ILE A 435 1.88 -13.23 54.38
N PRO A 436 3.22 -13.31 54.25
CA PRO A 436 3.85 -13.81 53.03
C PRO A 436 3.30 -15.18 52.63
N GLY A 437 2.98 -15.38 51.35
CA GLY A 437 2.39 -16.62 50.86
C GLY A 437 0.87 -16.75 51.04
N ALA A 438 0.18 -15.81 51.70
CA ALA A 438 -1.27 -15.88 51.93
C ALA A 438 -2.17 -15.71 50.69
N GLY A 439 -1.62 -15.70 49.47
CA GLY A 439 -2.41 -15.56 48.24
C GLY A 439 -2.92 -14.16 47.93
N LYS A 440 -2.43 -13.09 48.60
CA LYS A 440 -2.88 -11.69 48.42
C LYS A 440 -3.03 -11.25 46.95
N THR A 441 -1.98 -11.41 46.15
CA THR A 441 -1.97 -11.02 44.73
C THR A 441 -2.96 -11.83 43.89
N VAL A 442 -3.13 -13.12 44.21
CA VAL A 442 -4.11 -14.00 43.54
C VAL A 442 -5.54 -13.58 43.92
N LEU A 443 -5.78 -13.30 45.19
CA LEU A 443 -7.04 -12.76 45.69
C LEU A 443 -7.39 -11.42 45.01
N ALA A 444 -6.46 -10.47 44.96
CA ALA A 444 -6.65 -9.21 44.25
C ALA A 444 -7.00 -9.45 42.77
N SER A 445 -6.30 -10.37 42.11
CA SER A 445 -6.54 -10.73 40.70
C SER A 445 -7.92 -11.35 40.47
N ILE A 446 -8.43 -12.16 41.40
CA ILE A 446 -9.78 -12.74 41.35
C ILE A 446 -10.85 -11.64 41.45
N VAL A 447 -10.68 -10.72 42.41
CA VAL A 447 -11.60 -9.59 42.60
C VAL A 447 -11.61 -8.69 41.36
N ILE A 448 -10.43 -8.35 40.83
CA ILE A 448 -10.30 -7.58 39.59
C ILE A 448 -11.06 -8.28 38.45
N ASN A 449 -10.85 -9.59 38.26
CA ASN A 449 -11.52 -10.34 37.20
C ASN A 449 -13.05 -10.36 37.38
N HIS A 450 -13.54 -10.52 38.60
CA HIS A 450 -14.98 -10.49 38.92
C HIS A 450 -15.62 -9.15 38.56
N LEU A 451 -15.01 -8.03 38.96
CA LEU A 451 -15.53 -6.70 38.65
C LEU A 451 -15.38 -6.35 37.17
N ARG A 452 -14.31 -6.80 36.50
CA ARG A 452 -14.16 -6.64 35.05
C ARG A 452 -15.24 -7.39 34.27
N LYS A 453 -15.68 -8.57 34.72
CA LYS A 453 -16.84 -9.25 34.14
C LYS A 453 -18.09 -8.38 34.25
N ARG A 454 -18.35 -7.77 35.41
CA ARG A 454 -19.46 -6.79 35.56
C ARG A 454 -19.32 -5.58 34.63
N ALA A 455 -18.10 -5.05 34.47
CA ALA A 455 -17.82 -3.93 33.58
C ALA A 455 -17.92 -4.28 32.07
N LYS A 456 -17.88 -5.57 31.69
CA LYS A 456 -18.20 -5.98 30.32
C LYS A 456 -19.68 -5.76 30.01
N ASP A 457 -20.55 -6.03 30.98
CA ASP A 457 -22.01 -5.90 30.84
C ASP A 457 -22.48 -4.45 31.05
N ASN A 458 -21.78 -3.67 31.88
CA ASN A 458 -22.05 -2.26 32.08
C ASN A 458 -20.78 -1.39 31.88
N LYS A 459 -20.73 -0.68 30.75
CA LYS A 459 -19.60 0.20 30.39
C LYS A 459 -19.46 1.45 31.26
N ARG A 460 -20.44 1.74 32.11
CA ARG A 460 -20.37 2.82 33.12
C ARG A 460 -19.67 2.36 34.42
N ILE A 461 -19.12 1.15 34.46
CA ILE A 461 -18.26 0.68 35.55
C ILE A 461 -16.80 0.77 35.10
N LEU A 462 -16.01 1.61 35.78
CA LEU A 462 -14.57 1.71 35.60
C LEU A 462 -13.85 0.75 36.54
N VAL A 463 -12.94 -0.07 36.00
CA VAL A 463 -12.04 -0.92 36.78
C VAL A 463 -10.59 -0.68 36.33
N ALA A 464 -9.75 -0.23 37.25
CA ALA A 464 -8.32 -0.04 37.04
C ALA A 464 -7.50 -0.74 38.14
N PHE A 465 -6.26 -1.08 37.87
CA PHE A 465 -5.41 -1.83 38.80
C PHE A 465 -3.92 -1.58 38.57
N ALA A 466 -3.17 -1.64 39.66
CA ALA A 466 -1.71 -1.53 39.68
C ALA A 466 -1.10 -2.59 40.60
N PHE A 467 0.06 -3.11 40.19
CA PHE A 467 0.86 -4.07 40.96
C PHE A 467 2.20 -3.43 41.35
N CYS A 468 2.51 -3.42 42.64
CA CYS A 468 3.78 -2.96 43.22
C CYS A 468 4.73 -4.18 43.40
N TRP A 469 6.02 -4.01 43.12
CA TRP A 469 6.98 -5.11 42.94
C TRP A 469 8.36 -4.73 43.50
N TYR A 470 9.07 -5.73 44.04
CA TYR A 470 10.34 -5.57 44.79
C TYR A 470 11.57 -5.24 43.91
N THR A 471 11.51 -5.49 42.60
CA THR A 471 12.71 -5.48 41.75
C THR A 471 13.08 -4.13 41.16
N ASP A 472 12.20 -3.13 41.22
CA ASP A 472 12.49 -1.77 40.81
C ASP A 472 11.81 -0.79 41.76
N SER A 473 12.55 0.15 42.32
CA SER A 473 11.99 1.28 43.07
C SER A 473 11.15 2.15 42.14
N LEU A 474 9.92 1.72 41.85
CA LEU A 474 9.02 2.41 40.95
C LEU A 474 8.59 3.72 41.62
N LEU A 475 8.95 4.81 40.96
CA LEU A 475 8.45 6.14 41.30
C LEU A 475 6.92 6.15 41.15
N ILE A 476 6.22 6.86 42.04
CA ILE A 476 4.75 7.02 42.00
C ILE A 476 4.26 7.46 40.61
N ARG A 477 5.02 8.31 39.91
CA ARG A 477 4.78 8.69 38.51
C ARG A 477 4.61 7.49 37.56
N ALA A 478 5.41 6.43 37.72
CA ALA A 478 5.32 5.23 36.87
C ALA A 478 3.99 4.48 37.09
N ILE A 479 3.54 4.39 38.35
CA ILE A 479 2.26 3.79 38.72
C ILE A 479 1.10 4.62 38.14
N LEU A 480 1.11 5.93 38.36
CA LEU A 480 0.06 6.84 37.86
C LEU A 480 -0.03 6.83 36.33
N THR A 481 1.10 6.90 35.62
CA THR A 481 1.11 6.81 34.15
C THR A 481 0.60 5.46 33.64
N ALA A 482 0.95 4.35 34.30
CA ALA A 482 0.45 3.03 33.93
C ALA A 482 -1.06 2.88 34.13
N ILE A 483 -1.62 3.47 35.20
CA ILE A 483 -3.07 3.54 35.43
C ILE A 483 -3.76 4.37 34.34
N VAL A 484 -3.25 5.57 34.02
CA VAL A 484 -3.82 6.42 32.94
C VAL A 484 -3.80 5.67 31.60
N ARG A 485 -2.69 5.00 31.27
CA ARG A 485 -2.58 4.16 30.07
C ARG A 485 -3.64 3.07 30.04
N GLN A 486 -3.82 2.35 31.15
CA GLN A 486 -4.80 1.27 31.24
C GLN A 486 -6.22 1.80 31.02
N ILE A 487 -6.59 2.92 31.67
CA ILE A 487 -7.90 3.54 31.52
C ILE A 487 -8.14 3.97 30.07
N LEU A 488 -7.16 4.59 29.41
CA LEU A 488 -7.28 4.98 28.00
C LEU A 488 -7.52 3.78 27.07
N LYS A 489 -6.89 2.64 27.37
CA LYS A 489 -7.01 1.41 26.57
C LYS A 489 -8.37 0.74 26.77
N ASP A 490 -8.81 0.61 28.02
CA ASP A 490 -10.05 -0.09 28.37
C ASP A 490 -11.29 0.81 28.16
N TYR A 491 -11.12 2.13 28.22
CA TYR A 491 -12.17 3.15 28.09
C TYR A 491 -11.75 4.31 27.15
N PRO A 492 -11.74 4.12 25.82
CA PRO A 492 -11.20 5.08 24.85
C PRO A 492 -11.83 6.49 24.90
N SER A 493 -13.08 6.62 25.36
CA SER A 493 -13.77 7.90 25.50
C SER A 493 -13.08 8.87 26.48
N THR A 494 -12.27 8.36 27.40
CA THR A 494 -11.53 9.16 28.39
C THR A 494 -10.37 9.96 27.78
N ILE A 495 -10.03 9.73 26.51
CA ILE A 495 -8.93 10.44 25.82
C ILE A 495 -9.11 11.96 25.79
N VAL A 496 -10.35 12.44 25.89
CA VAL A 496 -10.68 13.87 25.97
C VAL A 496 -10.01 14.55 27.16
N PHE A 497 -9.83 13.84 28.28
CA PHE A 497 -9.19 14.37 29.50
C PHE A 497 -7.66 14.38 29.41
N VAL A 498 -7.08 13.49 28.60
CA VAL A 498 -5.61 13.37 28.45
C VAL A 498 -5.08 14.22 27.28
N THR A 499 -5.92 14.52 26.30
CA THR A 499 -5.54 15.29 25.09
C THR A 499 -4.89 16.64 25.40
N PRO A 500 -5.38 17.48 26.35
CA PRO A 500 -4.73 18.75 26.68
C PRO A 500 -3.30 18.56 27.22
N LEU A 501 -3.13 17.57 28.11
CA LEU A 501 -1.85 17.21 28.69
C LEU A 501 -0.88 16.69 27.62
N TYR A 502 -1.36 15.80 26.74
CA TYR A 502 -0.58 15.29 25.60
C TYR A 502 -0.08 16.43 24.71
N LYS A 503 -0.95 17.37 24.32
CA LYS A 503 -0.55 18.51 23.47
C LYS A 503 0.52 19.38 24.14
N LYS A 504 0.37 19.69 25.43
CA LYS A 504 1.33 20.51 26.20
C LYS A 504 2.72 19.87 26.22
N HIS A 505 2.79 18.59 26.54
CA HIS A 505 4.06 17.88 26.73
C HIS A 505 4.70 17.42 25.42
N ASN A 506 3.89 17.07 24.42
CA ASN A 506 4.37 16.71 23.09
C ASN A 506 5.05 17.90 22.38
N LEU A 507 4.50 19.12 22.50
CA LEU A 507 5.10 20.34 21.93
C LEU A 507 6.44 20.70 22.59
N ARG A 508 6.57 20.46 23.89
CA ARG A 508 7.73 20.87 24.70
C ARG A 508 8.78 19.76 24.89
N LYS A 509 8.50 18.55 24.41
CA LYS A 509 9.32 17.34 24.62
C LYS A 509 9.60 17.07 26.10
N THR A 510 8.57 17.21 26.94
CA THR A 510 8.63 16.98 28.39
C THR A 510 7.73 15.81 28.80
N SER A 511 7.95 15.21 29.97
CA SER A 511 7.04 14.19 30.54
C SER A 511 6.06 14.83 31.53
N PRO A 512 4.84 14.28 31.71
CA PRO A 512 3.91 14.75 32.74
C PRO A 512 4.50 14.68 34.14
N THR A 513 4.18 15.67 34.96
CA THR A 513 4.48 15.67 36.40
C THR A 513 3.46 14.84 37.17
N GLU A 514 3.78 14.48 38.42
CA GLU A 514 2.88 13.70 39.28
C GLU A 514 1.57 14.44 39.54
N ALA A 515 1.64 15.73 39.88
CA ALA A 515 0.47 16.58 40.08
C ALA A 515 -0.46 16.63 38.85
N GLU A 516 0.10 16.72 37.64
CA GLU A 516 -0.67 16.72 36.39
C GLU A 516 -1.36 15.38 36.13
N LEU A 517 -0.73 14.26 36.50
CA LEU A 517 -1.34 12.93 36.37
C LEU A 517 -2.45 12.72 37.39
N VAL A 518 -2.27 13.21 38.61
CA VAL A 518 -3.30 13.20 39.66
C VAL A 518 -4.50 14.04 39.23
N GLU A 519 -4.28 15.22 38.64
CA GLU A 519 -5.35 16.08 38.11
C GLU A 519 -6.15 15.35 37.02
N VAL A 520 -5.46 14.71 36.06
CA VAL A 520 -6.11 13.93 34.99
C VAL A 520 -6.93 12.77 35.55
N LEU A 521 -6.37 11.99 36.47
CA LEU A 521 -7.08 10.89 37.12
C LEU A 521 -8.27 11.41 37.92
N GLY A 522 -8.10 12.51 38.66
CA GLY A 522 -9.16 13.15 39.42
C GLY A 522 -10.33 13.57 38.54
N VAL A 523 -10.07 14.20 37.39
CA VAL A 523 -11.12 14.56 36.42
C VAL A 523 -11.80 13.31 35.83
N ILE A 524 -11.05 12.25 35.52
CA ILE A 524 -11.64 10.99 35.03
C ILE A 524 -12.56 10.38 36.09
N PHE A 525 -12.12 10.29 37.34
CA PHE A 525 -12.88 9.67 38.43
C PHE A 525 -14.05 10.53 38.92
N THR A 526 -14.03 11.85 38.70
CA THR A 526 -15.15 12.74 39.03
C THR A 526 -16.11 12.97 37.85
N SER A 527 -15.78 12.44 36.66
CA SER A 527 -16.61 12.60 35.47
C SER A 527 -17.94 11.84 35.57
N ASP A 528 -18.92 12.28 34.79
CA ASP A 528 -20.24 11.65 34.63
C ASP A 528 -20.21 10.42 33.70
N MET A 529 -19.02 10.00 33.23
CA MET A 529 -18.85 8.84 32.36
C MET A 529 -19.08 7.51 33.10
N PHE A 530 -18.87 7.49 34.41
CA PHE A 530 -18.90 6.27 35.22
C PHE A 530 -19.82 6.41 36.42
N ASP A 531 -20.62 5.38 36.71
CA ASP A 531 -21.46 5.31 37.90
C ASP A 531 -20.70 4.68 39.07
N LYS A 532 -19.88 3.66 38.77
CA LYS A 532 -19.02 2.95 39.74
C LYS A 532 -17.57 2.97 39.28
N ARG A 533 -16.65 3.16 40.21
CA ARG A 533 -15.21 3.34 39.94
C ARG A 533 -14.41 2.52 40.94
N PHE A 534 -13.64 1.58 40.43
CA PHE A 534 -12.82 0.68 41.24
C PHE A 534 -11.35 0.82 40.88
N LEU A 535 -10.50 1.02 41.88
CA LEU A 535 -9.04 1.01 41.73
C LEU A 535 -8.41 0.01 42.69
N PHE A 536 -7.55 -0.84 42.17
CA PHE A 536 -6.83 -1.84 42.94
C PHE A 536 -5.33 -1.51 42.98
N VAL A 537 -4.73 -1.61 44.16
CA VAL A 537 -3.27 -1.48 44.33
C VAL A 537 -2.77 -2.65 45.16
N ASP A 538 -2.12 -3.60 44.49
CA ASP A 538 -1.54 -4.79 45.12
C ASP A 538 -0.07 -4.58 45.47
N GLY A 539 0.35 -5.11 46.62
CA GLY A 539 1.74 -5.10 47.07
C GLY A 539 2.20 -3.76 47.62
N LEU A 540 1.32 -2.97 48.25
CA LEU A 540 1.67 -1.63 48.76
C LEU A 540 2.89 -1.64 49.69
N ASP A 541 3.12 -2.74 50.43
CA ASP A 541 4.30 -2.93 51.29
C ASP A 541 5.63 -2.98 50.53
N GLU A 542 5.61 -3.23 49.23
CA GLU A 542 6.80 -3.30 48.37
C GLU A 542 7.20 -1.90 47.84
N ALA A 543 6.39 -0.85 48.06
CA ALA A 543 6.72 0.53 47.72
C ALA A 543 7.54 1.23 48.84
N THR A 544 8.24 2.32 48.52
CA THR A 544 8.96 3.12 49.53
C THR A 544 7.98 3.78 50.51
N SER A 545 8.40 4.05 51.75
CA SER A 545 7.50 4.67 52.75
C SER A 545 6.90 5.99 52.27
N GLU A 546 7.68 6.87 51.64
CA GLU A 546 7.19 8.14 51.05
C GLU A 546 6.10 7.88 50.00
N THR A 547 6.37 6.95 49.06
CA THR A 547 5.40 6.55 48.03
C THR A 547 4.12 5.93 48.63
N GLN A 548 4.22 5.18 49.73
CA GLN A 548 3.06 4.63 50.42
C GLN A 548 2.14 5.74 50.94
N PHE A 549 2.69 6.77 51.60
CA PHE A 549 1.91 7.92 52.09
C PHE A 549 1.28 8.70 50.93
N ASP A 550 2.05 9.00 49.88
CA ASP A 550 1.56 9.77 48.74
C ASP A 550 0.42 9.06 47.98
N ILE A 551 0.52 7.74 47.80
CA ILE A 551 -0.55 6.94 47.17
C ILE A 551 -1.82 6.98 48.04
N LEU A 552 -1.69 6.82 49.35
CA LEU A 552 -2.83 6.84 50.26
C LEU A 552 -3.49 8.22 50.32
N ASP A 553 -2.71 9.29 50.41
CA ASP A 553 -3.22 10.67 50.42
C ASP A 553 -3.88 11.03 49.08
N THR A 554 -3.26 10.65 47.96
CA THR A 554 -3.82 10.91 46.62
C THR A 554 -5.13 10.18 46.40
N LEU A 555 -5.20 8.89 46.77
CA LEU A 555 -6.36 8.05 46.46
C LEU A 555 -7.51 8.20 47.46
N SER A 556 -7.23 8.56 48.71
CA SER A 556 -8.26 8.79 49.74
C SER A 556 -9.19 9.97 49.41
N ASN A 557 -8.68 10.96 48.67
CA ASN A 557 -9.42 12.17 48.31
C ASN A 557 -10.30 12.01 47.05
N LEU A 558 -10.30 10.85 46.40
CA LEU A 558 -11.04 10.62 45.15
C LEU A 558 -12.34 9.83 45.40
N PRO A 559 -13.44 10.14 44.68
CA PRO A 559 -14.74 9.49 44.89
C PRO A 559 -14.80 8.10 44.23
N LEU A 560 -13.97 7.18 44.71
CA LEU A 560 -13.86 5.82 44.16
C LEU A 560 -13.71 4.75 45.24
N ASN A 561 -13.99 3.51 44.85
CA ASN A 561 -13.81 2.33 45.67
C ASN A 561 -12.37 1.84 45.48
N VAL A 562 -11.51 2.07 46.48
CA VAL A 562 -10.10 1.64 46.45
C VAL A 562 -9.94 0.34 47.24
N LEU A 563 -9.24 -0.65 46.66
CA LEU A 563 -8.82 -1.84 47.39
C LEU A 563 -7.29 -1.95 47.41
N PHE A 564 -6.74 -2.03 48.61
CA PHE A 564 -5.32 -2.27 48.86
C PHE A 564 -5.08 -3.69 49.35
N THR A 565 -3.99 -4.29 48.90
CA THR A 565 -3.46 -5.53 49.48
C THR A 565 -1.99 -5.36 49.85
N SER A 566 -1.64 -5.76 51.07
CA SER A 566 -0.27 -5.65 51.56
C SER A 566 0.05 -6.61 52.70
N ARG A 567 1.31 -6.69 53.12
CA ARG A 567 1.66 -7.15 54.47
C ARG A 567 1.13 -6.17 55.53
N PRO A 568 1.03 -6.59 56.81
CA PRO A 568 0.64 -5.67 57.89
C PRO A 568 1.60 -4.48 58.00
N LEU A 569 1.08 -3.27 57.77
CA LEU A 569 1.81 -2.00 57.89
C LEU A 569 1.29 -1.23 59.11
N SER A 570 1.84 -1.51 60.29
CA SER A 570 1.34 -0.99 61.57
C SER A 570 1.34 0.54 61.68
N LEU A 571 2.26 1.22 60.99
CA LEU A 571 2.40 2.69 61.03
C LEU A 571 1.39 3.44 60.15
N LEU A 572 0.72 2.76 59.21
CA LEU A 572 -0.21 3.36 58.25
C LEU A 572 -1.69 3.15 58.62
N LYS A 573 -1.97 2.28 59.60
CA LYS A 573 -3.34 2.04 60.08
C LYS A 573 -4.01 3.29 60.65
N ASP A 574 -3.22 4.16 61.29
CA ASP A 574 -3.72 5.39 61.92
C ASP A 574 -3.85 6.56 60.93
N VAL A 575 -3.29 6.42 59.72
CA VAL A 575 -3.29 7.46 58.67
C VAL A 575 -4.58 7.43 57.86
N VAL A 576 -5.22 6.25 57.78
CA VAL A 576 -6.43 6.05 56.98
C VAL A 576 -7.59 5.60 57.88
N LEU A 577 -8.11 6.55 58.66
CA LEU A 577 -9.12 6.29 59.70
C LEU A 577 -10.44 5.70 59.17
N GLU A 578 -10.75 5.90 57.88
CA GLU A 578 -11.99 5.44 57.25
C GLU A 578 -11.85 4.12 56.49
N ALA A 579 -10.65 3.53 56.44
CA ALA A 579 -10.43 2.25 55.76
C ALA A 579 -11.05 1.08 56.53
N ARG A 580 -11.78 0.22 55.83
CA ARG A 580 -12.25 -1.06 56.35
C ARG A 580 -11.14 -2.09 56.17
N PHE A 581 -10.74 -2.76 57.24
CA PHE A 581 -9.68 -3.77 57.20
C PHE A 581 -10.27 -5.18 57.20
N PHE A 582 -9.63 -6.10 56.48
CA PHE A 582 -9.91 -7.54 56.58
C PHE A 582 -8.61 -8.34 56.48
N ASP A 583 -8.59 -9.51 57.14
CA ASP A 583 -7.43 -10.39 57.13
C ASP A 583 -7.53 -11.38 55.97
N ILE A 584 -6.44 -11.49 55.20
CA ILE A 584 -6.27 -12.47 54.14
C ILE A 584 -5.60 -13.69 54.77
N ILE A 585 -6.41 -14.71 55.04
CA ILE A 585 -6.01 -15.95 55.70
C ILE A 585 -5.99 -17.08 54.66
N VAL A 586 -5.04 -18.00 54.79
CA VAL A 586 -4.99 -19.22 53.97
C VAL A 586 -6.05 -20.19 54.49
N HIS A 587 -7.02 -20.55 53.65
CA HIS A 587 -8.00 -21.58 53.99
C HIS A 587 -7.47 -22.97 53.63
N ASN A 588 -8.01 -24.01 54.26
CA ASN A 588 -7.66 -25.40 53.94
C ASN A 588 -7.91 -25.76 52.45
N ALA A 589 -8.83 -25.05 51.78
CA ALA A 589 -9.10 -25.20 50.36
C ALA A 589 -7.99 -24.58 49.46
N ASP A 590 -7.15 -23.70 50.01
CA ASP A 590 -6.06 -23.01 49.33
C ASP A 590 -4.72 -23.78 49.43
N ILE A 591 -4.67 -24.81 50.28
CA ILE A 591 -3.50 -25.69 50.45
C ILE A 591 -3.75 -26.97 49.64
N LYS A 592 -3.07 -27.11 48.50
CA LYS A 592 -2.99 -28.36 47.74
C LYS A 592 -1.56 -28.85 47.63
#